data_AF-A0A806TK67-F1
#
_entry.id   AF-A0A806TK67-F1
#
_cell.length_a   1.000
_cell.length_b   1.000
_cell.length_c   1.000
_cell.angle_alpha   90.00
_cell.angle_beta   90.00
_cell.angle_gamma   90.00
#
_symmetry.space_group_name_H-M   'P 1'
#
loop_
_entity.id
_entity.type
_entity.pdbx_description
1 polymer ?
#
loop_
_entity_poly.entity_id
_entity_poly.type
_entity_poly.pdbx_seq_one_letter_code
_entity_poly.pdbx_strand_id
1 'polypeptide(L)'
;MSDFEFCERTYTISNFKQNGYEKLVLSKPLDENEAEVPVTRRWFWSTDIGEWEEVEITIEGNSEKPYEEFVEMADCILKQLHIYLKRSFEYLKQFISAQKFSVYYLSAVSFGQLLNFDGHILAGCYLAFVYGDYPNVFQYKVKFNRSGWPIGFEGGPL
;
A
#
# COMPACT_ATOMS: atom_id res chain seq x y z
N MET A 1 28.16 4.17 2.65
CA MET A 1 26.74 4.44 2.38
C MET A 1 26.40 3.62 1.16
N SER A 2 25.63 2.55 1.29
CA SER A 2 25.10 1.86 0.12
C SER A 2 23.94 2.70 -0.37
N ASP A 3 24.11 3.30 -1.55
CA ASP A 3 23.00 3.88 -2.29
C ASP A 3 21.97 2.76 -2.49
N PHE A 4 20.78 2.93 -1.92
CA PHE A 4 19.64 2.06 -2.18
C PHE A 4 19.24 2.29 -3.64
N GLU A 5 19.84 1.53 -4.55
CA GLU A 5 19.59 1.68 -5.98
C GLU A 5 18.29 0.96 -6.30
N PHE A 6 17.20 1.72 -6.41
CA PHE A 6 15.92 1.21 -6.85
C PHE A 6 16.03 0.63 -8.25
N CYS A 7 16.24 -0.67 -8.34
CA CYS A 7 16.21 -1.37 -9.61
C CYS A 7 14.74 -1.59 -10.02
N GLU A 8 14.33 -1.00 -11.15
CA GLU A 8 13.00 -1.14 -11.74
C GLU A 8 12.52 -2.59 -11.81
N ARG A 9 13.41 -3.55 -12.09
CA ARG A 9 13.05 -4.97 -12.20
C ARG A 9 12.74 -5.64 -10.85
N THR A 10 13.28 -5.11 -9.76
CA THR A 10 13.19 -5.73 -8.43
C THR A 10 11.93 -5.30 -7.70
N TYR A 11 11.50 -4.05 -7.95
CA TYR A 11 10.39 -3.42 -7.24
C TYR A 11 9.20 -3.19 -8.16
N THR A 12 8.78 -4.25 -8.85
CA THR A 12 7.64 -4.24 -9.76
C THR A 12 6.92 -5.58 -9.67
N ILE A 13 5.60 -5.55 -9.58
CA ILE A 13 4.77 -6.73 -9.82
C ILE A 13 4.16 -6.58 -11.21
N SER A 14 4.73 -7.32 -12.16
CA SER A 14 4.16 -7.42 -13.50
C SER A 14 2.97 -8.37 -13.50
N ASN A 15 2.01 -8.13 -14.40
CA ASN A 15 0.89 -9.04 -14.64
C ASN A 15 -0.02 -9.29 -13.42
N PHE A 16 -0.23 -8.28 -12.58
CA PHE A 16 -1.15 -8.38 -11.45
C PHE A 16 -2.54 -8.87 -11.88
N LYS A 17 -3.11 -8.31 -12.96
CA LYS A 17 -4.41 -8.76 -13.49
C LYS A 17 -4.44 -10.24 -13.92
N GLN A 18 -3.31 -10.80 -14.36
CA GLN A 18 -3.25 -12.17 -14.87
C GLN A 18 -2.98 -13.18 -13.75
N ASN A 19 -2.12 -12.82 -12.78
CA ASN A 19 -1.61 -13.78 -11.80
C ASN A 19 -1.92 -13.41 -10.35
N GLY A 20 -1.97 -12.11 -10.03
CA GLY A 20 -2.20 -11.61 -8.66
C GLY A 20 -3.69 -11.55 -8.32
N TYR A 21 -4.53 -11.18 -9.29
CA TYR A 21 -5.97 -11.06 -9.11
C TYR A 21 -6.63 -12.37 -8.68
N GLU A 22 -6.22 -13.51 -9.26
CA GLU A 22 -6.74 -14.84 -8.90
C GLU A 22 -6.30 -15.30 -7.51
N LYS A 23 -5.26 -14.70 -6.93
CA LYS A 23 -4.74 -15.01 -5.59
C LYS A 23 -5.38 -14.17 -4.48
N LEU A 24 -6.22 -13.20 -4.84
CA LEU A 24 -6.90 -12.37 -3.87
C LEU A 24 -7.89 -13.18 -3.04
N VAL A 25 -7.82 -13.02 -1.73
CA VAL A 25 -8.73 -13.63 -0.77
C VAL A 25 -9.53 -12.53 -0.08
N LEU A 26 -10.84 -12.74 0.08
CA LEU A 26 -11.71 -11.83 0.82
C LEU A 26 -11.26 -11.76 2.29
N SER A 27 -11.04 -10.55 2.81
CA SER A 27 -10.75 -10.32 4.23
C SER A 27 -11.94 -10.74 5.08
N LYS A 28 -11.70 -11.52 6.14
CA LYS A 28 -12.77 -11.85 7.09
C LYS A 28 -13.24 -10.57 7.80
N PRO A 29 -14.56 -10.40 8.03
CA PRO A 29 -15.06 -9.38 8.95
C PRO A 29 -14.42 -9.61 10.33
N LEU A 30 -14.08 -8.53 11.02
CA LEU A 30 -13.58 -8.61 12.40
C LEU A 30 -14.71 -8.94 13.40
N ASP A 31 -15.97 -8.64 13.05
CA ASP A 31 -17.14 -8.89 13.88
C ASP A 31 -18.29 -9.53 13.09
N GLU A 32 -18.89 -10.61 13.61
CA GLU A 32 -20.05 -11.28 13.01
C GLU A 32 -21.34 -10.44 13.07
N ASN A 33 -21.36 -9.41 13.94
CA ASN A 33 -22.50 -8.52 14.14
C ASN A 33 -22.52 -7.28 13.22
N GLU A 34 -21.54 -7.10 12.33
CA GLU A 34 -21.54 -6.04 11.29
C GLU A 34 -22.47 -6.37 10.11
N ALA A 35 -23.70 -6.82 10.41
CA ALA A 35 -24.71 -7.17 9.43
C ALA A 35 -25.35 -5.94 8.75
N GLU A 36 -25.06 -4.72 9.22
CA GLU A 36 -25.64 -3.49 8.67
C GLU A 36 -24.56 -2.41 8.38
N VAL A 37 -23.88 -2.57 7.23
CA VAL A 37 -23.14 -1.54 6.44
C VAL A 37 -21.69 -1.19 6.91
N PRO A 38 -20.69 -1.05 5.99
CA PRO A 38 -20.82 -0.90 4.54
C PRO A 38 -20.52 -2.13 3.71
N VAL A 39 -21.19 -2.18 2.56
CA VAL A 39 -21.05 -3.11 1.43
C VAL A 39 -19.58 -3.27 0.96
N THR A 40 -18.71 -2.34 1.35
CA THR A 40 -17.29 -2.32 1.03
C THR A 40 -16.50 -3.34 1.84
N ARG A 41 -15.85 -4.27 1.15
CA ARG A 41 -14.92 -5.27 1.70
C ARG A 41 -13.52 -5.06 1.14
N ARG A 42 -12.54 -5.73 1.74
CA ARG A 42 -11.16 -5.75 1.25
C ARG A 42 -10.80 -7.14 0.77
N TRP A 43 -10.02 -7.18 -0.29
CA TRP A 43 -9.45 -8.39 -0.86
C TRP A 43 -7.94 -8.28 -0.75
N PHE A 44 -7.27 -9.30 -0.22
CA PHE A 44 -5.85 -9.23 0.05
C PHE A 44 -5.09 -10.39 -0.59
N TRP A 45 -3.84 -10.14 -0.96
CA TRP A 45 -2.88 -11.12 -1.43
C TRP A 45 -1.51 -10.77 -0.86
N SER A 46 -0.87 -11.74 -0.20
CA SER A 46 0.49 -11.58 0.32
C SER A 46 1.53 -12.07 -0.70
N THR A 47 2.56 -11.28 -0.92
CA THR A 47 3.64 -11.57 -1.87
C THR A 47 4.93 -10.86 -1.50
N ASP A 48 6.06 -11.44 -1.88
CA ASP A 48 7.35 -10.80 -1.70
C ASP A 48 7.57 -9.71 -2.76
N ILE A 49 8.22 -8.60 -2.38
CA ILE A 49 8.59 -7.48 -3.25
C ILE A 49 10.03 -7.07 -2.93
N GLY A 50 10.95 -7.36 -3.84
CA GLY A 50 12.37 -7.11 -3.62
C GLY A 50 12.87 -7.87 -2.40
N GLU A 51 13.37 -7.15 -1.40
CA GLU A 51 13.81 -7.68 -0.11
C GLU A 51 12.70 -7.81 0.94
N TRP A 52 11.50 -7.29 0.69
CA TRP A 52 10.40 -7.34 1.65
C TRP A 52 9.56 -8.58 1.43
N GLU A 53 9.48 -9.43 2.45
CA GLU A 53 8.68 -10.65 2.43
C GLU A 53 7.23 -10.35 2.82
N GLU A 54 6.30 -11.21 2.41
CA GLU A 54 4.90 -11.18 2.89
C GLU A 54 4.17 -9.82 2.75
N VAL A 55 4.56 -8.96 1.79
CA VAL A 55 3.92 -7.65 1.58
C VAL A 55 2.45 -7.84 1.23
N GLU A 56 1.57 -7.20 1.99
CA GLU A 56 0.14 -7.31 1.77
C GLU A 56 -0.33 -6.35 0.67
N ILE A 57 -0.82 -6.91 -0.44
CA ILE A 57 -1.52 -6.18 -1.49
C ILE A 57 -3.02 -6.23 -1.18
N THR A 58 -3.63 -5.07 -0.93
CA THR A 58 -5.04 -4.99 -0.56
C THR A 58 -5.84 -4.14 -1.57
N ILE A 59 -6.99 -4.64 -2.02
CA ILE A 59 -7.87 -3.99 -2.98
C ILE A 59 -9.28 -3.89 -2.41
N GLU A 60 -9.85 -2.70 -2.46
CA GLU A 60 -11.23 -2.44 -2.09
C GLU A 60 -12.23 -3.06 -3.08
N GLY A 61 -13.33 -3.60 -2.55
CA GLY A 61 -14.36 -4.30 -3.31
C GLY A 61 -15.63 -4.48 -2.52
N ASN A 62 -16.39 -5.52 -2.86
CA ASN A 62 -17.53 -6.00 -2.08
C ASN A 62 -17.31 -7.48 -1.69
N SER A 63 -18.35 -8.14 -1.18
CA SER A 63 -18.27 -9.55 -0.78
C SER A 63 -18.07 -10.54 -1.93
N GLU A 64 -18.33 -10.14 -3.17
CA GLU A 64 -18.25 -11.01 -4.35
C GLU A 64 -16.93 -10.84 -5.10
N LYS A 65 -16.45 -9.60 -5.24
CA LYS A 65 -15.22 -9.28 -5.97
C LYS A 65 -14.62 -7.90 -5.61
N PRO A 66 -13.33 -7.69 -5.89
CA PRO A 66 -12.72 -6.36 -5.94
C PRO A 66 -13.45 -5.44 -6.93
N TYR A 67 -13.45 -4.12 -6.68
CA TYR A 67 -13.96 -3.17 -7.67
C TYR A 67 -12.98 -3.01 -8.82
N GLU A 68 -13.48 -3.13 -10.06
CA GLU A 68 -12.65 -3.12 -11.27
C GLU A 68 -11.75 -1.88 -11.36
N GLU A 69 -12.24 -0.72 -10.94
CA GLU A 69 -11.46 0.52 -10.96
C GLU A 69 -10.18 0.45 -10.10
N PHE A 70 -10.23 -0.27 -8.98
CA PHE A 70 -9.07 -0.45 -8.10
C PHE A 70 -8.17 -1.60 -8.57
N VAL A 71 -8.73 -2.59 -9.25
CA VAL A 71 -7.95 -3.65 -9.93
C VAL A 71 -7.13 -3.05 -11.08
N GLU A 72 -7.73 -2.18 -11.90
CA GLU A 72 -7.04 -1.43 -12.96
C GLU A 72 -5.94 -0.54 -12.39
N MET A 73 -6.24 0.16 -11.30
CA MET A 73 -5.25 0.99 -10.61
C MET A 73 -4.09 0.16 -10.09
N ALA A 74 -4.37 -0.97 -9.43
CA ALA A 74 -3.35 -1.88 -8.93
C ALA A 74 -2.45 -2.39 -10.06
N ASP A 75 -3.02 -2.83 -11.18
CA ASP A 75 -2.23 -3.32 -12.32
C ASP A 75 -1.32 -2.24 -12.92
N CYS A 76 -1.76 -0.99 -12.96
CA CYS A 76 -0.96 0.13 -13.44
C CYS A 76 0.16 0.50 -12.47
N ILE A 77 -0.18 0.68 -11.19
CA ILE A 77 0.75 1.18 -10.17
C ILE A 77 1.79 0.13 -9.82
N LEU A 78 1.39 -1.14 -9.71
CA LEU A 78 2.30 -2.23 -9.34
C LEU A 78 3.38 -2.49 -10.41
N LYS A 79 3.08 -2.22 -11.70
CA LYS A 79 4.07 -2.23 -12.79
C LYS A 79 5.15 -1.16 -12.65
N GLN A 80 4.84 -0.09 -11.93
CA GLN A 80 5.68 1.10 -11.76
C GLN A 80 6.03 1.33 -10.28
N LEU A 81 5.90 0.30 -9.43
CA LEU A 81 5.97 0.44 -7.98
C LEU A 81 7.29 1.06 -7.50
N HIS A 82 8.40 0.79 -8.18
CA HIS A 82 9.70 1.43 -7.96
C HIS A 82 9.65 2.98 -7.95
N ILE A 83 8.82 3.61 -8.81
CA ILE A 83 8.64 5.07 -8.84
C ILE A 83 7.93 5.54 -7.57
N TYR A 84 6.89 4.82 -7.14
CA TYR A 84 6.12 5.13 -5.95
C TYR A 84 6.96 4.96 -4.69
N LEU A 85 7.76 3.89 -4.61
CA LEU A 85 8.68 3.65 -3.51
C LEU A 85 9.74 4.76 -3.40
N LYS A 86 10.36 5.13 -4.53
CA LYS A 86 11.33 6.24 -4.57
C LYS A 86 10.71 7.53 -4.05
N ARG A 87 9.51 7.89 -4.55
CA ARG A 87 8.78 9.08 -4.09
C ARG A 87 8.44 8.98 -2.61
N SER A 88 7.92 7.85 -2.14
CA SER A 88 7.60 7.63 -0.73
C SER A 88 8.80 7.89 0.17
N PHE A 89 9.99 7.40 -0.19
CA PHE A 89 11.19 7.64 0.60
C PHE A 89 11.69 9.09 0.54
N GLU A 90 11.58 9.77 -0.61
CA GLU A 90 11.85 11.20 -0.70
C GLU A 90 10.92 12.01 0.24
N TYR A 91 9.64 11.64 0.29
CA TYR A 91 8.66 12.23 1.21
C TYR A 91 9.01 11.93 2.67
N LEU A 92 9.23 10.66 3.04
CA LEU A 92 9.57 10.27 4.40
C LEU A 92 10.86 10.97 4.87
N LYS A 93 11.85 11.17 3.99
CA LYS A 93 13.06 11.94 4.30
C LYS A 93 12.79 13.37 4.68
N GLN A 94 11.86 14.00 3.98
CA GLN A 94 11.54 15.40 4.19
C GLN A 94 10.83 15.59 5.53
N PHE A 95 9.91 14.70 5.88
CA PHE A 95 9.10 14.82 7.09
C PHE A 95 9.73 14.16 8.32
N ILE A 96 10.60 13.17 8.13
CA ILE A 96 11.18 12.33 9.19
C ILE A 96 12.69 12.17 8.97
N SER A 97 13.38 13.31 8.87
CA SER A 97 14.79 13.39 8.50
C SER A 97 15.77 12.69 9.44
N ALA A 98 15.35 12.37 10.67
CA ALA A 98 16.17 11.68 11.66
C ALA A 98 16.32 10.16 11.40
N GLN A 99 15.48 9.57 10.54
CA GLN A 99 15.44 8.13 10.29
C GLN A 99 16.27 7.74 9.05
N LYS A 100 16.95 6.58 9.10
CA LYS A 100 17.69 6.02 7.96
C LYS A 100 16.73 5.18 7.09
N PHE A 101 16.76 5.36 5.76
CA PHE A 101 15.86 4.67 4.82
C PHE A 101 16.01 3.16 4.80
N SER A 102 17.21 2.66 5.03
CA SER A 102 17.53 1.23 5.02
C SER A 102 16.88 0.43 6.16
N VAL A 103 15.97 1.05 6.92
CA VAL A 103 15.30 0.49 8.10
C VAL A 103 13.78 0.45 7.90
N TYR A 104 13.26 1.00 6.79
CA TYR A 104 11.84 0.87 6.48
C TYR A 104 11.55 -0.48 5.81
N TYR A 105 10.57 -1.16 6.37
CA TYR A 105 10.01 -2.39 5.82
C TYR A 105 8.69 -2.09 5.12
N LEU A 106 8.57 -2.35 3.82
CA LEU A 106 7.28 -2.22 3.12
C LEU A 106 6.35 -3.34 3.61
N SER A 107 5.31 -2.99 4.38
CA SER A 107 4.38 -3.98 4.92
C SER A 107 3.14 -4.16 4.07
N ALA A 108 2.69 -3.11 3.37
CA ALA A 108 1.48 -3.19 2.55
C ALA A 108 1.43 -2.17 1.42
N VAL A 109 0.70 -2.53 0.35
CA VAL A 109 0.26 -1.63 -0.72
C VAL A 109 -1.25 -1.78 -0.86
N SER A 110 -1.99 -0.72 -0.61
CA SER A 110 -3.46 -0.77 -0.60
C SER A 110 -4.06 0.16 -1.65
N PHE A 111 -5.15 -0.29 -2.29
CA PHE A 111 -5.89 0.41 -3.34
C PHE A 111 -7.35 0.55 -2.93
N GLY A 112 -7.90 1.76 -3.03
CA GLY A 112 -9.27 2.03 -2.61
C GLY A 112 -9.59 3.51 -2.47
N GLN A 113 -10.65 3.80 -1.72
CA GLN A 113 -11.02 5.14 -1.32
C GLN A 113 -10.16 5.59 -0.13
N LEU A 114 -9.51 6.74 -0.28
CA LEU A 114 -8.59 7.31 0.71
C LEU A 114 -9.11 8.66 1.20
N LEU A 115 -9.02 8.88 2.51
CA LEU A 115 -9.21 10.20 3.09
C LEU A 115 -7.94 11.04 2.90
N ASN A 116 -8.07 12.25 2.35
CA ASN A 116 -6.97 13.22 2.29
C ASN A 116 -6.95 14.11 3.55
N PHE A 117 -5.95 14.99 3.66
CA PHE A 117 -5.82 15.90 4.82
C PHE A 117 -6.99 16.88 4.97
N ASP A 118 -7.65 17.23 3.87
CA ASP A 118 -8.81 18.14 3.86
C ASP A 118 -10.14 17.41 4.16
N GLY A 119 -10.11 16.10 4.44
CA GLY A 119 -11.29 15.28 4.71
C GLY A 119 -12.05 14.85 3.45
N HIS A 120 -11.50 15.04 2.26
CA HIS A 120 -12.07 14.53 1.02
C HIS A 120 -11.74 13.05 0.80
N ILE A 121 -12.71 12.30 0.30
CA ILE A 121 -12.55 10.90 -0.10
C ILE A 121 -12.14 10.87 -1.59
N LEU A 122 -11.01 10.25 -1.88
CA LEU A 122 -10.43 10.17 -3.22
C LEU A 122 -9.99 8.74 -3.52
N ALA A 123 -10.25 8.27 -4.75
CA ALA A 123 -9.69 7.03 -5.24
C ALA A 123 -8.16 7.14 -5.35
N GLY A 124 -7.44 6.16 -4.80
CA GLY A 124 -5.99 6.16 -4.78
C GLY A 124 -5.36 4.90 -4.20
N CYS A 125 -4.08 5.01 -3.87
CA CYS A 125 -3.34 3.97 -3.17
C CYS A 125 -2.48 4.52 -2.04
N TYR A 126 -2.08 3.66 -1.10
CA TYR A 126 -1.03 3.99 -0.16
C TYR A 126 -0.01 2.87 -0.04
N LEU A 127 1.23 3.26 0.27
CA LEU A 127 2.32 2.36 0.63
C LEU A 127 2.56 2.50 2.13
N ALA A 128 2.48 1.39 2.87
CA ALA A 128 2.70 1.33 4.31
C ALA A 128 4.10 0.81 4.61
N PHE A 129 4.84 1.55 5.42
CA PHE A 129 6.19 1.24 5.85
C PHE A 129 6.23 1.09 7.36
N VAL A 130 6.83 0.01 7.84
CA VAL A 130 7.12 -0.21 9.26
C VAL A 130 8.55 0.22 9.54
N TYR A 131 8.76 0.89 10.66
CA TYR A 131 10.06 1.35 11.13
C TYR A 131 10.25 1.05 12.61
N GLY A 132 11.47 0.61 12.95
CA GLY A 132 11.87 0.33 14.32
C GLY A 132 11.50 -1.07 14.79
N ASP A 133 11.99 -1.40 15.98
CA ASP A 133 11.78 -2.69 16.63
C ASP A 133 10.96 -2.51 17.91
N TYR A 134 10.31 -3.59 18.35
CA TYR A 134 9.56 -3.60 19.62
C TYR A 134 10.42 -3.09 20.79
N PRO A 135 9.90 -2.19 21.66
CA PRO A 135 8.52 -1.69 21.72
C PRO A 135 8.24 -0.43 20.89
N ASN A 136 9.21 0.06 20.13
CA ASN A 136 9.14 1.34 19.41
C ASN A 136 8.90 1.13 17.90
N VAL A 137 7.84 0.40 17.56
CA VAL A 137 7.45 0.15 16.18
C VAL A 137 6.50 1.26 15.72
N PHE A 138 6.77 1.85 14.56
CA PHE A 138 5.94 2.87 13.93
C PHE A 138 5.53 2.43 12.54
N GLN A 139 4.30 2.75 12.15
CA GLN A 139 3.83 2.64 10.77
C GLN A 139 3.73 4.01 10.13
N TYR A 140 4.17 4.12 8.88
CA TYR A 140 3.99 5.29 8.03
C TYR A 140 3.29 4.91 6.74
N LYS A 141 2.21 5.61 6.38
CA LYS A 141 1.47 5.40 5.14
C LYS A 141 1.63 6.60 4.23
N VAL A 142 2.23 6.42 3.07
CA VAL A 142 2.33 7.48 2.04
C VAL A 142 1.21 7.28 1.03
N LYS A 143 0.37 8.30 0.83
CA LYS A 143 -0.85 8.22 0.02
C LYS A 143 -0.68 8.92 -1.33
N PHE A 144 -1.22 8.30 -2.36
CA PHE A 144 -1.24 8.80 -3.73
C PHE A 144 -2.67 8.75 -4.29
N ASN A 145 -3.06 9.72 -5.10
CA ASN A 145 -4.31 9.65 -5.86
C ASN A 145 -4.17 8.75 -7.10
N ARG A 146 -5.27 8.57 -7.83
CA ARG A 146 -5.33 7.82 -9.11
C ARG A 146 -4.29 8.26 -10.16
N SER A 147 -3.87 9.52 -10.16
CA SER A 147 -2.83 10.04 -11.08
C SER A 147 -1.40 9.74 -10.61
N GLY A 148 -1.24 9.06 -9.47
CA GLY A 148 0.04 8.82 -8.82
C GLY A 148 0.63 10.06 -8.15
N TRP A 149 -0.20 11.08 -7.90
CA TRP A 149 0.23 12.29 -7.23
C TRP A 149 0.11 12.13 -5.71
N PRO A 150 1.15 12.49 -4.94
CA PRO A 150 1.10 12.42 -3.48
C PRO A 150 -0.01 13.32 -2.94
N ILE A 151 -0.84 12.78 -2.05
CA ILE A 151 -1.99 13.48 -1.44
C ILE A 151 -1.93 13.55 0.09
N GLY A 152 -0.86 13.01 0.69
CA GLY A 152 -0.63 13.10 2.12
C GLY A 152 0.11 11.88 2.65
N PHE A 153 0.33 11.88 3.96
CA PHE A 153 0.82 10.72 4.68
C PHE A 153 0.16 10.64 6.06
N GLU A 154 0.17 9.45 6.64
CA GLU A 154 -0.22 9.20 8.03
C GLU A 154 0.92 8.47 8.73
N GLY A 155 1.05 8.65 10.03
CA GLY A 155 2.01 7.88 10.80
C GLY A 155 1.66 7.79 12.28
N GLY A 156 2.02 6.68 12.91
CA GLY A 156 1.74 6.44 14.32
C GLY A 156 2.41 5.18 14.85
N PRO A 157 2.42 4.98 16.17
CA PRO A 157 2.88 3.74 16.78
C PRO A 157 2.00 2.57 16.33
N LEU A 158 2.62 1.40 16.20
CA LEU A 158 2.00 0.14 15.79
C LEU A 158 1.65 -0.72 17.01
#